data_AF-A0A060S2Z5-F1
#
_entry.id   AF-A0A060S2Z5-F1
#
_cell.length_a   1.000
_cell.length_b   1.000
_cell.length_c   1.000
_cell.angle_alpha   90.00
_cell.angle_beta   90.00
_cell.angle_gamma   90.00
#
_symmetry.space_group_name_H-M   'P 1'
#
loop_
_entity.id
_entity.type
_entity.pdbx_description
1 polymer ?
#
loop_
_entity_poly.entity_id
_entity_poly.type
_entity_poly.pdbx_seq_one_letter_code
_entity_poly.pdbx_strand_id
1 'polypeptide(L)'
;MSILANIPQEVLEHIAFFAATDTPLGPPVGLVGLLRVDRRTYAALSVSSNPFLWSRIFDFEFDLSCALRRLSDRAIGPVEICDELKTRWTLLKRIRKRTDALATSYTLSPTHRDSLRSILWMAYLMMLENDGKNARQLREYAGFDFWLKDFLFHPSGASLAAWSVNVDLWPPNDERAALALWLFWYTLKPDDYITDDDTAFREASGILKLFALGAHQYPLCNPPWNEFAPPSRARGACAIKHFGVQLKIAPPAPAPPAILAYLTLANKLSVSWDTIHYMKPPTATPPSLAPGASSAEWDAEWMRGLHLADTSKPFGTTFSGAFVPGSLEGVWEGLFTYTEFTAYAALLSGAPPTVLQRSLVAHHPHLWKLREHHLYVTEESELEAVRPAAPGNSLRGYIPNSCDFAETSEGVVIKDGGRQGPVLYRSWSSIQKDGARPQGKLVDIFVTGEGHSAWGQFNLVGRIRPCDGFISLSKEYVDGDRGRWLYRGYMVGNAEGNLSGRWRDTLSPPDVLGYEGCFVMSRRR
;
A
#
# COMPACT_ATOMS: atom_id res chain seq x y z
N MET A 1 -25.13 -13.05 50.92
CA MET A 1 -24.59 -11.94 50.11
C MET A 1 -23.41 -12.47 49.33
N SER A 2 -23.26 -12.12 48.06
CA SER A 2 -22.10 -12.51 47.25
C SER A 2 -20.84 -11.87 47.83
N ILE A 3 -19.77 -12.64 48.08
CA ILE A 3 -18.47 -12.12 48.55
C ILE A 3 -17.90 -11.10 47.57
N LEU A 4 -18.19 -11.27 46.26
CA LEU A 4 -17.83 -10.32 45.20
C LEU A 4 -18.48 -8.93 45.41
N ALA A 5 -19.63 -8.86 46.08
CA ALA A 5 -20.28 -7.58 46.40
C ALA A 5 -19.52 -6.77 47.46
N ASN A 6 -18.56 -7.35 48.18
CA ASN A 6 -17.76 -6.60 49.15
C ASN A 6 -16.42 -6.14 48.57
N ILE A 7 -16.12 -6.48 47.31
CA ILE A 7 -14.89 -6.08 46.64
C ILE A 7 -15.04 -4.63 46.14
N PRO A 8 -14.04 -3.75 46.38
CA PRO A 8 -14.00 -2.40 45.79
C PRO A 8 -14.06 -2.44 44.25
N GLN A 9 -14.65 -1.42 43.64
CA GLN A 9 -14.87 -1.35 42.19
C GLN A 9 -13.56 -1.54 41.41
N GLU A 10 -12.50 -0.89 41.85
CA GLU A 10 -11.18 -0.88 41.21
C GLU A 10 -10.54 -2.27 41.23
N VAL A 11 -10.73 -3.02 42.33
CA VAL A 11 -10.24 -4.40 42.47
C VAL A 11 -11.07 -5.34 41.61
N LEU A 12 -12.39 -5.15 41.58
CA LEU A 12 -13.28 -5.93 40.73
C LEU A 12 -12.95 -5.72 39.24
N GLU A 13 -12.64 -4.49 38.83
CA GLU A 13 -12.15 -4.17 37.48
C GLU A 13 -10.83 -4.84 37.15
N HIS A 14 -9.89 -4.91 38.10
CA HIS A 14 -8.61 -5.59 37.87
C HIS A 14 -8.80 -7.09 37.70
N ILE A 15 -9.63 -7.72 38.53
CA ILE A 15 -10.01 -9.13 38.38
C ILE A 15 -10.66 -9.35 37.01
N ALA A 16 -11.60 -8.48 36.63
CA ALA A 16 -12.28 -8.55 35.35
C ALA A 16 -11.32 -8.38 34.17
N PHE A 17 -10.38 -7.44 34.25
CA PHE A 17 -9.34 -7.25 33.24
C PHE A 17 -8.52 -8.52 33.05
N PHE A 18 -7.94 -9.08 34.12
CA PHE A 18 -7.17 -10.32 34.01
C PHE A 18 -7.99 -11.52 33.51
N ALA A 19 -9.26 -11.61 33.91
CA ALA A 19 -10.16 -12.64 33.37
C ALA A 19 -10.44 -12.44 31.87
N ALA A 20 -10.55 -11.20 31.42
CA ALA A 20 -10.74 -10.86 30.01
C ALA A 20 -9.51 -11.19 29.17
N THR A 21 -8.31 -10.96 29.73
CA THR A 21 -7.03 -10.98 29.02
C THR A 21 -6.19 -12.23 29.28
N ASP A 22 -6.76 -13.26 29.91
CA ASP A 22 -6.08 -14.54 30.20
C ASP A 22 -5.56 -15.20 28.90
N THR A 23 -6.33 -15.08 27.82
CA THR A 23 -5.92 -15.48 26.47
C THR A 23 -5.66 -14.26 25.60
N PRO A 24 -4.47 -14.12 24.98
CA PRO A 24 -4.13 -12.95 24.17
C PRO A 24 -4.85 -12.89 22.82
N LEU A 25 -5.43 -14.02 22.37
CA LEU A 25 -6.12 -14.13 21.08
C LEU A 25 -7.58 -14.48 21.30
N GLY A 26 -8.44 -13.88 20.47
CA GLY A 26 -9.88 -14.09 20.54
C GLY A 26 -10.59 -13.19 21.55
N PRO A 27 -11.93 -13.24 21.58
CA PRO A 27 -12.74 -12.32 22.37
C PRO A 27 -12.57 -12.57 23.87
N PRO A 28 -12.90 -11.58 24.73
CA PRO A 28 -12.71 -11.65 26.17
C PRO A 28 -13.74 -12.58 26.84
N VAL A 29 -13.64 -13.89 26.60
CA VAL A 29 -14.62 -14.90 27.03
C VAL A 29 -14.64 -15.09 28.55
N GLY A 30 -13.54 -14.83 29.24
CA GLY A 30 -13.46 -14.96 30.70
C GLY A 30 -14.36 -13.97 31.44
N LEU A 31 -14.78 -12.87 30.80
CA LEU A 31 -15.77 -11.93 31.38
C LEU A 31 -17.19 -12.48 31.41
N VAL A 32 -17.53 -13.46 30.56
CA VAL A 32 -18.91 -13.94 30.44
C VAL A 32 -19.42 -14.53 31.76
N GLY A 33 -18.56 -15.24 32.49
CA GLY A 33 -18.89 -15.76 33.81
C GLY A 33 -19.16 -14.65 34.83
N LEU A 34 -18.25 -13.67 34.91
CA LEU A 34 -18.34 -12.54 35.85
C LEU A 34 -19.60 -11.69 35.61
N LEU A 35 -19.91 -11.39 34.35
CA LEU A 35 -21.11 -10.62 33.97
C LEU A 35 -22.42 -11.33 34.32
N ARG A 36 -22.40 -12.64 34.58
CA ARG A 36 -23.59 -13.44 34.89
C ARG A 36 -23.74 -13.77 36.37
N VAL A 37 -22.86 -13.28 37.24
CA VAL A 37 -22.91 -13.55 38.68
C VAL A 37 -24.15 -12.94 39.33
N ASP A 38 -24.30 -11.62 39.25
CA ASP A 38 -25.43 -10.88 39.82
C ASP A 38 -25.59 -9.50 39.17
N ARG A 39 -26.71 -8.82 39.47
CA ARG A 39 -27.04 -7.51 38.88
C ARG A 39 -26.03 -6.40 39.22
N ARG A 40 -25.45 -6.42 40.43
CA ARG A 40 -24.47 -5.41 40.85
C ARG A 40 -23.16 -5.64 40.11
N THR A 41 -22.70 -6.88 40.03
CA THR A 41 -21.49 -7.25 39.29
C THR A 41 -21.65 -6.92 37.79
N TYR A 42 -22.81 -7.22 37.21
CA TYR A 42 -23.13 -6.80 35.84
C TYR A 42 -23.09 -5.27 35.69
N ALA A 43 -23.77 -4.53 36.58
CA ALA A 43 -23.77 -3.07 36.54
C ALA A 43 -22.37 -2.46 36.77
N ALA A 44 -21.48 -3.14 37.48
CA ALA A 44 -20.11 -2.71 37.70
C ALA A 44 -19.17 -2.97 36.50
N LEU A 45 -19.43 -4.01 35.71
CA LEU A 45 -18.51 -4.53 34.70
C LEU A 45 -19.00 -4.47 33.25
N SER A 46 -20.30 -4.20 33.03
CA SER A 46 -20.86 -4.18 31.67
C SER A 46 -20.20 -3.11 30.80
N VAL A 47 -20.13 -3.34 29.49
CA VAL A 47 -19.55 -2.39 28.53
C VAL A 47 -20.26 -1.03 28.53
N SER A 48 -21.56 -1.01 28.83
CA SER A 48 -22.35 0.22 28.92
C SER A 48 -22.09 1.04 30.18
N SER A 49 -21.75 0.38 31.29
CA SER A 49 -21.57 1.04 32.58
C SER A 49 -20.11 1.30 32.92
N ASN A 50 -19.19 0.54 32.32
CA ASN A 50 -17.76 0.64 32.57
C ASN A 50 -16.94 0.63 31.27
N PRO A 51 -17.05 1.67 30.42
CA PRO A 51 -16.31 1.72 29.17
C PRO A 51 -14.80 1.78 29.37
N PHE A 52 -14.31 2.24 30.52
CA PHE A 52 -12.88 2.31 30.83
C PHE A 52 -12.23 0.92 30.95
N LEU A 53 -12.87 -0.03 31.64
CA LEU A 53 -12.41 -1.42 31.68
C LEU A 53 -12.29 -2.01 30.28
N TRP A 54 -13.31 -1.81 29.44
CA TRP A 54 -13.34 -2.37 28.10
C TRP A 54 -12.39 -1.68 27.12
N SER A 55 -12.08 -0.39 27.32
CA SER A 55 -11.01 0.26 26.55
C SER A 55 -9.62 -0.27 26.92
N ARG A 56 -9.38 -0.63 28.20
CA ARG A 56 -8.14 -1.31 28.61
C ARG A 56 -8.04 -2.70 27.99
N ILE A 57 -9.14 -3.44 27.92
CA ILE A 57 -9.19 -4.75 27.26
C ILE A 57 -8.88 -4.61 25.77
N PHE A 58 -9.46 -3.60 25.09
CA PHE A 58 -9.14 -3.32 23.70
C PHE A 58 -7.64 -3.06 23.49
N ASP A 59 -7.04 -2.20 24.30
CA ASP A 59 -5.61 -1.89 24.19
C ASP A 59 -4.71 -3.09 24.49
N PHE A 60 -5.19 -4.06 25.28
CA PHE A 60 -4.51 -5.34 25.43
C PHE A 60 -4.60 -6.21 24.17
N GLU A 61 -5.80 -6.34 23.59
CA GLU A 61 -6.12 -7.24 22.49
C GLU A 61 -5.72 -6.73 21.09
N PHE A 62 -5.65 -5.42 20.91
CA PHE A 62 -5.44 -4.73 19.63
C PHE A 62 -4.42 -3.59 19.73
N ASP A 63 -3.89 -3.16 18.60
CA ASP A 63 -2.99 -2.00 18.54
C ASP A 63 -3.81 -0.71 18.51
N LEU A 64 -3.70 0.12 19.55
CA LEU A 64 -4.44 1.38 19.70
C LEU A 64 -3.57 2.64 19.46
N SER A 65 -2.28 2.58 19.80
CA SER A 65 -1.35 3.72 19.77
C SER A 65 -1.31 4.42 18.41
N CYS A 66 -1.35 3.65 17.31
CA CYS A 66 -1.31 4.21 15.97
C CYS A 66 -2.58 5.02 15.63
N ALA A 67 -3.75 4.49 15.98
CA ALA A 67 -5.02 5.20 15.78
C ALA A 67 -5.06 6.51 16.60
N LEU A 68 -4.61 6.48 17.86
CA LEU A 68 -4.50 7.69 18.69
C LEU A 68 -3.55 8.73 18.08
N ARG A 69 -2.41 8.30 17.52
CA ARG A 69 -1.46 9.19 16.85
C ARG A 69 -2.06 9.85 15.61
N ARG A 70 -2.70 9.06 14.74
CA ARG A 70 -3.27 9.51 13.46
C ARG A 70 -4.55 10.33 13.60
N LEU A 71 -5.29 10.14 14.69
CA LEU A 71 -6.55 10.82 14.97
C LEU A 71 -6.42 11.83 16.13
N SER A 72 -5.20 12.25 16.47
CA SER A 72 -4.86 13.09 17.62
C SER A 72 -5.60 14.44 17.68
N ASP A 73 -6.04 14.97 16.55
CA ASP A 73 -6.88 16.17 16.48
C ASP A 73 -8.32 15.95 17.02
N ARG A 74 -8.67 14.71 17.43
CA ARG A 74 -9.98 14.33 17.96
C ARG A 74 -9.82 13.52 19.25
N ALA A 75 -10.71 13.77 20.20
CA ALA A 75 -10.77 12.99 21.43
C ALA A 75 -11.36 11.60 21.12
N ILE A 76 -10.52 10.56 21.11
CA ILE A 76 -10.97 9.17 21.16
C ILE A 76 -11.18 8.80 22.63
N GLY A 77 -12.43 8.62 23.03
CA GLY A 77 -12.78 8.24 24.39
C GLY A 77 -12.95 6.73 24.57
N PRO A 78 -13.10 6.27 25.82
CA PRO A 78 -13.38 4.86 26.13
C PRO A 78 -14.62 4.30 25.43
N VAL A 79 -15.65 5.14 25.20
CA VAL A 79 -16.90 4.73 24.54
C VAL A 79 -16.66 4.41 23.07
N GLU A 80 -15.92 5.25 22.36
CA GLU A 80 -15.56 5.04 20.96
C GLU A 80 -14.69 3.79 20.78
N ILE A 81 -13.75 3.55 21.71
CA ILE A 81 -12.93 2.34 21.74
C ILE A 81 -13.79 1.09 21.97
N CYS A 82 -14.79 1.16 22.84
CA CYS A 82 -15.72 0.05 23.07
C CYS A 82 -16.58 -0.27 21.83
N ASP A 83 -17.00 0.74 21.08
CA ASP A 83 -17.74 0.55 19.84
C ASP A 83 -16.86 -0.08 18.75
N GLU A 84 -15.60 0.33 18.65
CA GLU A 84 -14.61 -0.29 17.78
C GLU A 84 -14.38 -1.76 18.18
N LEU A 85 -14.22 -2.05 19.49
CA LEU A 85 -14.06 -3.41 20.01
C LEU A 85 -15.20 -4.34 19.58
N LYS A 86 -16.46 -3.88 19.73
CA LYS A 86 -17.64 -4.64 19.31
C LYS A 86 -17.64 -4.89 17.80
N THR A 87 -17.26 -3.88 17.03
CA THR A 87 -17.18 -3.94 15.56
C THR A 87 -16.14 -4.97 15.12
N ARG A 88 -14.90 -4.85 15.62
CA ARG A 88 -13.81 -5.79 15.32
C ARG A 88 -14.17 -7.22 15.66
N TRP A 89 -14.68 -7.48 16.87
CA TRP A 89 -15.06 -8.84 17.26
C TRP A 89 -16.23 -9.40 16.45
N THR A 90 -17.17 -8.57 16.03
CA THR A 90 -18.28 -9.01 15.17
C THR A 90 -17.75 -9.46 13.81
N LEU A 91 -16.89 -8.66 13.18
CA LEU A 91 -16.34 -8.95 11.87
C LEU A 91 -15.31 -10.09 11.89
N LEU A 92 -14.44 -10.15 12.90
CA LEU A 92 -13.48 -11.26 13.09
C LEU A 92 -14.19 -12.60 13.24
N LYS A 93 -15.33 -12.65 13.96
CA LYS A 93 -16.16 -13.87 14.06
C LYS A 93 -16.75 -14.28 12.71
N ARG A 94 -17.14 -13.33 11.85
CA ARG A 94 -17.62 -13.62 10.48
C ARG A 94 -16.51 -14.19 9.60
N ILE A 95 -15.33 -13.57 9.63
CA ILE A 95 -14.12 -14.04 8.94
C ILE A 95 -13.80 -15.48 9.37
N ARG A 96 -13.74 -15.73 10.69
CA ARG A 96 -13.46 -17.07 11.26
C ARG A 96 -14.46 -18.13 10.80
N LYS A 97 -15.72 -17.74 10.60
CA LYS A 97 -16.79 -18.61 10.09
C LYS A 97 -16.79 -18.76 8.56
N ARG A 98 -15.82 -18.19 7.83
CA ARG A 98 -15.81 -18.16 6.35
C ARG A 98 -17.00 -17.45 5.72
N THR A 99 -17.75 -16.68 6.51
CA THR A 99 -18.98 -16.04 6.01
C THR A 99 -18.60 -14.96 5.01
N ASP A 100 -19.47 -14.74 4.01
CA ASP A 100 -19.32 -13.74 2.95
C ASP A 100 -18.17 -13.95 1.95
N ALA A 101 -17.24 -14.88 2.19
CA ALA A 101 -16.09 -15.11 1.30
C ALA A 101 -16.49 -15.60 -0.10
N LEU A 102 -17.62 -16.29 -0.20
CA LEU A 102 -18.14 -16.85 -1.46
C LEU A 102 -19.40 -16.12 -1.92
N ALA A 103 -19.60 -16.06 -3.22
CA ALA A 103 -20.79 -15.54 -3.87
C ALA A 103 -21.63 -16.68 -4.46
N THR A 104 -22.95 -16.54 -4.37
CA THR A 104 -23.91 -17.48 -4.96
C THR A 104 -24.31 -17.10 -6.38
N SER A 105 -23.98 -15.88 -6.82
CA SER A 105 -24.26 -15.39 -8.18
C SER A 105 -23.23 -14.34 -8.59
N TYR A 106 -23.19 -14.02 -9.88
CA TYR A 106 -22.33 -12.95 -10.42
C TYR A 106 -22.75 -11.54 -9.97
N THR A 107 -23.94 -11.38 -9.36
CA THR A 107 -24.42 -10.09 -8.84
C THR A 107 -24.60 -10.18 -7.34
N LEU A 108 -23.70 -9.57 -6.58
CA LEU A 108 -23.83 -9.53 -5.12
C LEU A 108 -25.03 -8.70 -4.70
N SER A 109 -25.79 -9.20 -3.72
CA SER A 109 -26.86 -8.44 -3.07
C SER A 109 -26.30 -7.21 -2.34
N PRO A 110 -27.10 -6.15 -2.11
CA PRO A 110 -26.66 -4.99 -1.34
C PRO A 110 -26.11 -5.36 0.05
N THR A 111 -26.80 -6.25 0.76
CA THR A 111 -26.39 -6.71 2.11
C THR A 111 -25.05 -7.44 2.11
N HIS A 112 -24.77 -8.24 1.08
CA HIS A 112 -23.49 -8.93 0.93
C HIS A 112 -22.38 -7.93 0.60
N ARG A 113 -22.65 -6.93 -0.26
CA ARG A 113 -21.69 -5.84 -0.55
C ARG A 113 -21.34 -5.04 0.69
N ASP A 114 -22.32 -4.68 1.52
CA ASP A 114 -22.10 -3.93 2.76
C ASP A 114 -21.29 -4.74 3.79
N SER A 115 -21.56 -6.05 3.87
CA SER A 115 -20.80 -6.97 4.73
C SER A 115 -19.34 -7.07 4.28
N LEU A 116 -19.10 -7.26 2.98
CA LEU A 116 -17.76 -7.30 2.40
C LEU A 116 -17.02 -5.98 2.59
N ARG A 117 -17.68 -4.85 2.35
CA ARG A 117 -17.12 -3.52 2.57
C ARG A 117 -16.67 -3.35 4.02
N SER A 118 -17.51 -3.74 4.98
CA SER A 118 -17.19 -3.65 6.40
C SER A 118 -16.00 -4.53 6.79
N ILE A 119 -15.96 -5.78 6.30
CA ILE A 119 -14.86 -6.73 6.55
C ILE A 119 -13.55 -6.20 5.97
N LEU A 120 -13.54 -5.81 4.70
CA LEU A 120 -12.33 -5.40 3.98
C LEU A 120 -11.76 -4.08 4.52
N TRP A 121 -12.60 -3.07 4.78
CA TRP A 121 -12.11 -1.82 5.36
C TRP A 121 -11.59 -2.00 6.78
N MET A 122 -12.29 -2.75 7.63
CA MET A 122 -11.82 -3.02 8.99
C MET A 122 -10.47 -3.75 8.95
N ALA A 123 -10.35 -4.80 8.14
CA ALA A 123 -9.09 -5.54 8.02
C ALA A 123 -7.96 -4.64 7.47
N TYR A 124 -8.26 -3.79 6.49
CA TYR A 124 -7.28 -2.88 5.89
C TYR A 124 -6.75 -1.88 6.93
N LEU A 125 -7.64 -1.20 7.66
CA LEU A 125 -7.28 -0.26 8.72
C LEU A 125 -6.48 -0.96 9.85
N MET A 126 -6.93 -2.14 10.28
CA MET A 126 -6.19 -2.96 11.25
C MET A 126 -4.76 -3.27 10.81
N MET A 127 -4.52 -3.55 9.52
CA MET A 127 -3.17 -3.79 8.99
C MET A 127 -2.33 -2.52 8.87
N LEU A 128 -2.92 -1.37 8.51
CA LEU A 128 -2.22 -0.09 8.52
C LEU A 128 -1.82 0.35 9.95
N GLU A 129 -2.58 -0.07 10.95
CA GLU A 129 -2.35 0.21 12.38
C GLU A 129 -1.51 -0.86 13.09
N ASN A 130 -1.12 -1.91 12.38
CA ASN A 130 -0.54 -3.08 13.02
C ASN A 130 0.87 -2.81 13.58
N ASP A 131 1.01 -2.96 14.89
CA ASP A 131 2.28 -3.05 15.61
C ASP A 131 2.48 -4.46 16.21
N GLY A 132 1.63 -5.41 15.82
CA GLY A 132 1.79 -6.84 16.07
C GLY A 132 0.50 -7.50 16.53
N LYS A 133 -0.35 -6.82 17.30
CA LYS A 133 -1.58 -7.43 17.85
C LYS A 133 -2.65 -7.60 16.77
N ASN A 134 -2.87 -6.58 15.94
CA ASN A 134 -3.93 -6.58 14.93
C ASN A 134 -3.78 -7.73 13.92
N ALA A 135 -2.56 -7.94 13.40
CA ALA A 135 -2.27 -9.01 12.46
C ALA A 135 -2.50 -10.39 13.09
N ARG A 136 -2.13 -10.58 14.37
CA ARG A 136 -2.36 -11.85 15.06
C ARG A 136 -3.85 -12.13 15.25
N GLN A 137 -4.65 -11.12 15.61
CA GLN A 137 -6.10 -11.29 15.71
C GLN A 137 -6.75 -11.63 14.35
N LEU A 138 -6.32 -10.98 13.26
CA LEU A 138 -6.81 -11.28 11.92
C LEU A 138 -6.40 -12.68 11.46
N ARG A 139 -5.13 -13.06 11.65
CA ARG A 139 -4.56 -14.25 11.04
C ARG A 139 -4.68 -15.48 11.93
N GLU A 140 -4.14 -15.42 13.15
CA GLU A 140 -4.11 -16.55 14.08
C GLU A 140 -5.50 -16.83 14.66
N TYR A 141 -6.23 -15.79 15.08
CA TYR A 141 -7.60 -15.97 15.56
C TYR A 141 -8.61 -16.08 14.41
N ALA A 142 -8.70 -15.10 13.51
CA ALA A 142 -9.79 -15.12 12.53
C ALA A 142 -9.53 -16.01 11.30
N GLY A 143 -8.29 -16.46 11.05
CA GLY A 143 -7.98 -17.25 9.86
C GLY A 143 -8.15 -16.46 8.56
N PHE A 144 -7.84 -15.16 8.60
CA PHE A 144 -8.11 -14.23 7.50
C PHE A 144 -7.36 -14.60 6.20
N ASP A 145 -6.17 -15.20 6.29
CA ASP A 145 -5.38 -15.65 5.14
C ASP A 145 -6.19 -16.60 4.25
N PHE A 146 -6.84 -17.58 4.88
CA PHE A 146 -7.71 -18.49 4.18
C PHE A 146 -8.92 -17.72 3.61
N TRP A 147 -9.49 -16.76 4.36
CA TRP A 147 -10.76 -16.11 3.97
C TRP A 147 -10.55 -15.31 2.70
N LEU A 148 -9.39 -14.67 2.63
CA LEU A 148 -8.94 -13.92 1.48
C LEU A 148 -8.63 -14.81 0.28
N LYS A 149 -8.07 -16.01 0.51
CA LYS A 149 -7.86 -17.03 -0.54
C LYS A 149 -9.19 -17.44 -1.18
N ASP A 150 -10.21 -17.75 -0.37
CA ASP A 150 -11.55 -18.05 -0.90
C ASP A 150 -12.16 -16.85 -1.62
N PHE A 151 -12.04 -15.67 -1.03
CA PHE A 151 -12.59 -14.44 -1.60
C PHE A 151 -12.00 -14.13 -2.98
N LEU A 152 -10.68 -14.21 -3.14
CA LEU A 152 -9.96 -13.82 -4.37
C LEU A 152 -9.91 -14.92 -5.43
N PHE A 153 -9.61 -16.16 -5.04
CA PHE A 153 -9.14 -17.18 -5.99
C PHE A 153 -10.09 -18.36 -6.16
N HIS A 154 -11.01 -18.59 -5.22
CA HIS A 154 -12.01 -19.65 -5.38
C HIS A 154 -12.91 -19.36 -6.59
N PRO A 155 -13.32 -20.35 -7.40
CA PRO A 155 -14.18 -20.15 -8.57
C PRO A 155 -15.48 -19.37 -8.29
N SER A 156 -16.05 -19.58 -7.10
CA SER A 156 -17.21 -18.85 -6.56
C SER A 156 -16.85 -17.77 -5.55
N GLY A 157 -15.61 -17.28 -5.53
CA GLY A 157 -15.14 -16.24 -4.61
C GLY A 157 -15.91 -14.93 -4.77
N ALA A 158 -16.20 -14.24 -3.66
CA ALA A 158 -17.00 -13.03 -3.69
C ALA A 158 -16.26 -11.78 -4.23
N SER A 159 -14.96 -11.90 -4.54
CA SER A 159 -14.26 -10.93 -5.41
C SER A 159 -14.81 -10.93 -6.84
N LEU A 160 -15.44 -12.05 -7.25
CA LEU A 160 -15.84 -12.37 -8.60
C LEU A 160 -14.68 -12.46 -9.60
N ALA A 161 -13.42 -12.38 -9.16
CA ALA A 161 -12.27 -12.36 -10.06
C ALA A 161 -12.12 -13.69 -10.82
N ALA A 162 -12.09 -14.82 -10.11
CA ALA A 162 -12.04 -16.14 -10.73
C ALA A 162 -13.30 -16.43 -11.56
N TRP A 163 -14.47 -15.98 -11.10
CA TRP A 163 -15.72 -16.12 -11.86
C TRP A 163 -15.63 -15.38 -13.20
N SER A 164 -15.24 -14.10 -13.20
CA SER A 164 -15.09 -13.30 -14.42
C SER A 164 -14.13 -13.96 -15.41
N VAL A 165 -12.98 -14.44 -14.93
CA VAL A 165 -11.99 -15.12 -15.78
C VAL A 165 -12.54 -16.39 -16.40
N ASN A 166 -13.32 -17.19 -15.66
CA ASN A 166 -13.95 -18.41 -16.19
C ASN A 166 -14.94 -18.15 -17.33
N VAL A 167 -15.49 -16.94 -17.41
CA VAL A 167 -16.36 -16.49 -18.51
C VAL A 167 -15.67 -15.51 -19.46
N ASP A 168 -14.33 -15.51 -19.46
CA ASP A 168 -13.46 -14.71 -20.32
C ASP A 168 -13.67 -13.18 -20.20
N LEU A 169 -14.06 -12.73 -19.00
CA LEU A 169 -14.20 -11.33 -18.63
C LEU A 169 -13.07 -10.89 -17.69
N TRP A 170 -12.65 -9.63 -17.82
CA TRP A 170 -11.70 -9.03 -16.90
C TRP A 170 -12.25 -9.02 -15.46
N PRO A 171 -11.44 -9.39 -14.45
CA PRO A 171 -11.81 -9.22 -13.06
C PRO A 171 -12.34 -7.82 -12.74
N PRO A 172 -13.29 -7.68 -11.80
CA PRO A 172 -13.82 -6.37 -11.45
C PRO A 172 -12.74 -5.45 -10.90
N ASN A 173 -12.64 -4.23 -11.46
CA ASN A 173 -11.79 -3.16 -10.95
C ASN A 173 -12.63 -2.26 -10.02
N ASP A 174 -12.80 -2.68 -8.78
CA ASP A 174 -13.55 -1.94 -7.77
C ASP A 174 -12.84 -1.91 -6.40
N GLU A 175 -13.43 -1.17 -5.47
CA GLU A 175 -12.94 -1.01 -4.09
C GLU A 175 -12.63 -2.36 -3.42
N ARG A 176 -13.46 -3.38 -3.64
CA ARG A 176 -13.31 -4.67 -2.94
C ARG A 176 -12.08 -5.40 -3.44
N ALA A 177 -11.88 -5.43 -4.75
CA ALA A 177 -10.69 -6.01 -5.36
C ALA A 177 -9.43 -5.26 -4.91
N ALA A 178 -9.47 -3.93 -4.89
CA ALA A 178 -8.34 -3.12 -4.45
C ALA A 178 -7.94 -3.39 -3.00
N LEU A 179 -8.89 -3.33 -2.05
CA LEU A 179 -8.61 -3.62 -0.64
C LEU A 179 -8.12 -5.06 -0.45
N ALA A 180 -8.75 -6.02 -1.13
CA ALA A 180 -8.37 -7.42 -1.01
C ALA A 180 -6.96 -7.71 -1.54
N LEU A 181 -6.52 -7.06 -2.63
CA LEU A 181 -5.16 -7.23 -3.15
C LEU A 181 -4.11 -6.64 -2.21
N TRP A 182 -4.38 -5.48 -1.59
CA TRP A 182 -3.51 -4.92 -0.55
C TRP A 182 -3.42 -5.82 0.68
N LEU A 183 -4.58 -6.29 1.15
CA LEU A 183 -4.66 -7.23 2.26
C LEU A 183 -3.93 -8.54 1.95
N PHE A 184 -4.00 -8.99 0.70
CA PHE A 184 -3.30 -10.18 0.25
C PHE A 184 -1.80 -9.96 0.30
N TRP A 185 -1.31 -8.81 -0.18
CA TRP A 185 0.10 -8.46 -0.06
C TRP A 185 0.57 -8.42 1.41
N TYR A 186 -0.22 -7.80 2.30
CA TYR A 186 0.13 -7.72 3.73
C TYR A 186 0.25 -9.08 4.41
N THR A 187 -0.57 -10.07 4.01
CA THR A 187 -0.58 -11.38 4.64
C THR A 187 0.15 -12.48 3.87
N LEU A 188 0.55 -12.21 2.61
CA LEU A 188 1.17 -13.15 1.69
C LEU A 188 2.36 -13.86 2.35
N LYS A 189 2.25 -15.19 2.45
CA LYS A 189 3.35 -16.10 2.74
C LYS A 189 3.61 -16.93 1.49
N PRO A 190 4.69 -16.67 0.73
CA PRO A 190 4.91 -17.34 -0.55
C PRO A 190 5.02 -18.87 -0.43
N ASP A 191 5.49 -19.41 0.71
CA ASP A 191 5.53 -20.85 0.97
C ASP A 191 4.15 -21.52 0.95
N ASP A 192 3.08 -20.80 1.34
CA ASP A 192 1.71 -21.36 1.37
C ASP A 192 1.12 -21.61 -0.03
N TYR A 193 1.80 -21.16 -1.09
CA TYR A 193 1.35 -21.24 -2.48
C TYR A 193 2.23 -22.15 -3.35
N ILE A 194 3.40 -22.56 -2.87
CA ILE A 194 4.33 -23.40 -3.60
C ILE A 194 4.28 -24.79 -2.98
N THR A 195 3.40 -25.61 -3.54
CA THR A 195 3.11 -26.98 -3.14
C THR A 195 3.47 -27.92 -4.28
N ASP A 196 3.61 -29.22 -4.00
CA ASP A 196 4.03 -30.23 -4.99
C ASP A 196 3.13 -30.30 -6.25
N ASP A 197 1.86 -29.88 -6.15
CA ASP A 197 0.89 -29.89 -7.26
C ASP A 197 0.73 -28.54 -7.98
N ASP A 198 1.38 -27.48 -7.49
CA ASP A 198 1.28 -26.08 -7.94
C ASP A 198 -0.15 -25.51 -8.03
N THR A 199 -1.18 -26.17 -7.49
CA THR A 199 -2.58 -25.77 -7.71
C THR A 199 -2.84 -24.39 -7.15
N ALA A 200 -2.45 -24.16 -5.89
CA ALA A 200 -2.62 -22.88 -5.22
C ALA A 200 -1.87 -21.74 -5.92
N PHE A 201 -0.64 -22.01 -6.41
CA PHE A 201 0.11 -21.05 -7.20
C PHE A 201 -0.63 -20.71 -8.50
N ARG A 202 -1.09 -21.71 -9.27
CA ARG A 202 -1.73 -21.48 -10.57
C ARG A 202 -3.00 -20.64 -10.43
N GLU A 203 -3.82 -20.94 -9.42
CA GLU A 203 -5.02 -20.17 -9.11
C GLU A 203 -4.70 -18.72 -8.74
N ALA A 204 -3.77 -18.51 -7.81
CA ALA A 204 -3.39 -17.17 -7.37
C ALA A 204 -2.70 -16.37 -8.49
N SER A 205 -1.69 -16.96 -9.13
CA SER A 205 -0.90 -16.36 -10.20
C SER A 205 -1.77 -16.01 -11.42
N GLY A 206 -2.71 -16.88 -11.79
CA GLY A 206 -3.63 -16.65 -12.91
C GLY A 206 -4.49 -15.39 -12.74
N ILE A 207 -4.88 -15.06 -11.51
CA ILE A 207 -5.63 -13.84 -11.17
C ILE A 207 -4.70 -12.64 -10.97
N LEU A 208 -3.65 -12.79 -10.17
CA LEU A 208 -2.71 -11.70 -9.85
C LEU A 208 -2.01 -11.17 -11.11
N LYS A 209 -1.68 -12.05 -12.06
CA LYS A 209 -1.09 -11.69 -13.36
C LYS A 209 -1.96 -10.70 -14.13
N LEU A 210 -3.28 -10.84 -14.08
CA LEU A 210 -4.21 -9.93 -14.77
C LEU A 210 -4.20 -8.54 -14.15
N PHE A 211 -4.29 -8.44 -12.81
CA PHE A 211 -4.21 -7.17 -12.10
C PHE A 211 -2.85 -6.49 -12.26
N ALA A 212 -1.77 -7.26 -12.27
CA ALA A 212 -0.42 -6.76 -12.43
C ALA A 212 -0.17 -6.22 -13.84
N LEU A 213 -0.30 -7.09 -14.87
CA LEU A 213 0.10 -6.81 -16.24
C LEU A 213 -1.01 -6.16 -17.10
N GLY A 214 -2.27 -6.22 -16.67
CA GLY A 214 -3.42 -5.66 -17.39
C GLY A 214 -3.51 -4.13 -17.30
N ALA A 215 -2.50 -3.42 -17.82
CA ALA A 215 -2.33 -1.99 -17.57
C ALA A 215 -3.45 -1.09 -18.11
N HIS A 216 -4.09 -1.54 -19.18
CA HIS A 216 -5.22 -0.89 -19.81
C HIS A 216 -6.53 -1.02 -18.99
N GLN A 217 -6.59 -1.95 -18.02
CA GLN A 217 -7.77 -2.18 -17.16
C GLN A 217 -7.56 -1.69 -15.73
N TYR A 218 -6.35 -1.90 -15.19
CA TYR A 218 -6.04 -1.65 -13.78
C TYR A 218 -5.02 -0.52 -13.67
N PRO A 219 -5.46 0.71 -13.32
CA PRO A 219 -4.58 1.86 -13.24
C PRO A 219 -3.60 1.73 -12.07
N LEU A 220 -2.43 2.32 -12.25
CA LEU A 220 -1.37 2.31 -11.23
C LEU A 220 -1.65 3.30 -10.09
N CYS A 221 -2.34 4.40 -10.40
CA CYS A 221 -2.65 5.50 -9.50
C CYS A 221 -4.05 6.06 -9.77
N ASN A 222 -4.67 6.71 -8.77
CA ASN A 222 -6.00 7.30 -8.93
C ASN A 222 -5.98 8.61 -9.74
N PRO A 223 -5.09 9.60 -9.47
CA PRO A 223 -4.98 10.77 -10.34
C PRO A 223 -4.32 10.41 -11.68
N PRO A 224 -4.61 11.13 -12.77
CA PRO A 224 -3.96 10.92 -14.07
C PRO A 224 -2.44 10.94 -13.92
N TRP A 225 -1.77 9.87 -14.33
CA TRP A 225 -0.31 9.75 -14.18
C TRP A 225 0.44 10.77 -15.02
N ASN A 226 -0.16 11.31 -16.09
CA ASN A 226 0.48 12.29 -16.97
C ASN A 226 0.46 13.72 -16.39
N GLU A 227 -0.12 13.93 -15.21
CA GLU A 227 -0.21 15.22 -14.54
C GLU A 227 0.57 15.23 -13.22
N PHE A 228 1.50 16.18 -13.09
CA PHE A 228 2.27 16.38 -11.86
C PHE A 228 1.47 17.09 -10.76
N ALA A 229 0.58 18.01 -11.14
CA ALA A 229 -0.31 18.75 -10.24
C ALA A 229 -1.76 18.67 -10.76
N PRO A 230 -2.43 17.52 -10.60
CA PRO A 230 -3.74 17.29 -11.21
C PRO A 230 -4.82 18.23 -10.63
N PRO A 231 -5.73 18.79 -11.44
CA PRO A 231 -6.83 19.60 -10.92
C PRO A 231 -7.77 18.68 -10.13
N SER A 232 -7.96 18.94 -8.82
CA SER A 232 -8.71 18.07 -7.87
C SER A 232 -9.89 17.34 -8.48
N ARG A 233 -9.86 16.00 -8.43
CA ARG A 233 -11.00 15.08 -8.57
C ARG A 233 -10.50 13.63 -8.38
N ALA A 234 -10.37 13.15 -7.15
CA ALA A 234 -10.51 11.70 -6.97
C ALA A 234 -11.99 11.40 -6.77
N ARG A 235 -12.60 10.67 -7.70
CA ARG A 235 -13.89 10.01 -7.45
C ARG A 235 -13.62 8.76 -6.61
N GLY A 236 -14.50 8.45 -5.66
CA GLY A 236 -14.41 7.18 -4.91
C GLY A 236 -13.95 7.29 -3.45
N ALA A 237 -14.03 8.46 -2.81
CA ALA A 237 -13.87 8.55 -1.36
C ALA A 237 -14.98 7.74 -0.66
N CYS A 238 -14.60 6.92 0.31
CA CYS A 238 -15.52 6.18 1.15
C CYS A 238 -15.57 6.77 2.56
N ALA A 239 -16.79 6.94 3.07
CA ALA A 239 -17.02 7.28 4.46
C ALA A 239 -17.01 5.98 5.30
N ILE A 240 -16.08 5.89 6.25
CA ILE A 240 -15.92 4.75 7.15
C ILE A 240 -15.94 5.28 8.59
N LYS A 241 -16.79 4.69 9.44
CA LYS A 241 -16.78 4.97 10.88
C LYS A 241 -15.61 4.21 11.50
N HIS A 242 -14.70 4.92 12.15
CA HIS A 242 -13.51 4.36 12.77
C HIS A 242 -13.21 5.11 14.07
N PHE A 243 -13.22 4.41 15.21
CA PHE A 243 -13.16 5.02 16.55
C PHE A 243 -14.11 6.23 16.73
N GLY A 244 -15.36 6.08 16.30
CA GLY A 244 -16.38 7.15 16.39
C GLY A 244 -16.23 8.27 15.36
N VAL A 245 -15.14 8.32 14.60
CA VAL A 245 -14.87 9.33 13.59
C VAL A 245 -15.35 8.86 12.22
N GLN A 246 -16.03 9.74 11.48
CA GLN A 246 -16.33 9.50 10.05
C GLN A 246 -15.11 9.89 9.22
N LEU A 247 -14.31 8.89 8.86
CA LEU A 247 -13.15 9.05 7.98
C LEU A 247 -13.59 9.03 6.52
N LYS A 248 -13.15 10.03 5.76
CA LYS A 248 -13.20 10.01 4.30
C LYS A 248 -11.85 9.51 3.79
N ILE A 249 -11.83 8.33 3.21
CA ILE A 249 -10.61 7.68 2.74
C ILE A 249 -10.84 7.09 1.34
N ALA A 250 -9.88 7.27 0.44
CA ALA A 250 -9.93 6.70 -0.89
C ALA A 250 -9.38 5.27 -0.85
N PRO A 251 -9.99 4.31 -1.57
CA PRO A 251 -9.38 3.00 -1.73
C PRO A 251 -8.04 3.14 -2.46
N PRO A 252 -7.02 2.36 -2.06
CA PRO A 252 -5.73 2.39 -2.73
C PRO A 252 -5.84 1.76 -4.13
N ALA A 253 -4.86 2.01 -5.01
CA ALA A 253 -4.87 1.39 -6.35
C ALA A 253 -4.57 -0.13 -6.27
N PRO A 254 -5.22 -0.99 -7.09
CA PRO A 254 -5.03 -2.44 -7.03
C PRO A 254 -3.70 -2.92 -7.64
N ALA A 255 -3.12 -2.15 -8.56
CA ALA A 255 -1.97 -2.62 -9.33
C ALA A 255 -0.67 -2.76 -8.51
N PRO A 256 -0.25 -1.80 -7.65
CA PRO A 256 0.99 -1.93 -6.87
C PRO A 256 1.09 -3.22 -6.03
N PRO A 257 0.09 -3.60 -5.20
CA PRO A 257 0.17 -4.84 -4.44
C PRO A 257 0.03 -6.09 -5.33
N ALA A 258 -0.74 -6.02 -6.42
CA ALA A 258 -0.85 -7.15 -7.35
C ALA A 258 0.46 -7.44 -8.06
N ILE A 259 1.20 -6.40 -8.46
CA ILE A 259 2.54 -6.52 -9.06
C ILE A 259 3.52 -7.17 -8.07
N LEU A 260 3.53 -6.69 -6.82
CA LEU A 260 4.36 -7.26 -5.76
C LEU A 260 4.03 -8.73 -5.50
N ALA A 261 2.75 -9.04 -5.30
CA ALA A 261 2.29 -10.39 -5.03
C ALA A 261 2.57 -11.35 -6.19
N TYR A 262 2.25 -10.94 -7.43
CA TYR A 262 2.48 -11.74 -8.63
C TYR A 262 3.96 -12.06 -8.82
N LEU A 263 4.84 -11.05 -8.79
CA LEU A 263 6.26 -11.25 -9.04
C LEU A 263 6.96 -11.97 -7.89
N THR A 264 6.49 -11.79 -6.65
CA THR A 264 6.99 -12.58 -5.50
C THR A 264 6.72 -14.07 -5.69
N LEU A 265 5.49 -14.43 -6.09
CA LEU A 265 5.13 -15.82 -6.34
C LEU A 265 5.84 -16.38 -7.58
N ALA A 266 5.85 -15.64 -8.69
CA ALA A 266 6.44 -16.09 -9.95
C ALA A 266 7.96 -16.32 -9.84
N ASN A 267 8.68 -15.44 -9.12
CA ASN A 267 10.14 -15.57 -8.95
C ASN A 267 10.52 -16.72 -8.02
N LYS A 268 9.65 -17.09 -7.08
CA LYS A 268 9.97 -18.17 -6.15
C LYS A 268 9.87 -19.54 -6.82
N LEU A 269 8.98 -19.70 -7.80
CA LEU A 269 8.94 -20.90 -8.64
C LEU A 269 10.13 -21.05 -9.58
N SER A 270 10.62 -19.96 -10.18
CA SER A 270 11.79 -20.05 -11.09
C SER A 270 13.05 -20.56 -10.38
N VAL A 271 13.15 -20.34 -9.05
CA VAL A 271 14.24 -20.88 -8.22
C VAL A 271 14.06 -22.37 -7.91
N SER A 272 12.82 -22.87 -7.86
CA SER A 272 12.51 -24.23 -7.40
C SER A 272 12.78 -25.31 -8.46
N TRP A 273 12.82 -24.96 -9.74
CA TRP A 273 12.82 -25.94 -10.83
C TRP A 273 14.16 -26.08 -11.59
N ASP A 274 15.01 -25.05 -11.70
CA ASP A 274 16.07 -25.07 -12.74
C ASP A 274 17.42 -24.36 -12.47
N THR A 275 17.86 -24.03 -11.23
CA THR A 275 19.16 -23.31 -11.10
C THR A 275 20.02 -23.67 -9.90
N ILE A 276 20.83 -24.72 -10.10
CA ILE A 276 22.14 -24.85 -9.45
C ILE A 276 23.07 -23.79 -10.08
N HIS A 277 23.47 -22.80 -9.27
CA HIS A 277 24.46 -21.75 -9.57
C HIS A 277 24.11 -20.72 -10.67
N TYR A 278 23.55 -19.57 -10.28
CA TYR A 278 24.15 -18.22 -10.34
C TYR A 278 23.03 -17.18 -10.11
N MET A 279 23.05 -16.57 -8.92
CA MET A 279 22.15 -15.50 -8.41
C MET A 279 20.69 -15.91 -8.14
N LYS A 280 20.32 -15.96 -6.85
CA LYS A 280 18.92 -15.98 -6.40
C LYS A 280 18.24 -14.70 -6.95
N PRO A 281 17.12 -14.80 -7.69
CA PRO A 281 16.44 -13.63 -8.20
C PRO A 281 16.02 -12.73 -7.03
N PRO A 282 16.22 -11.40 -7.14
CA PRO A 282 15.78 -10.47 -6.10
C PRO A 282 14.26 -10.57 -5.97
N THR A 283 13.80 -10.91 -4.77
CA THR A 283 12.37 -11.06 -4.45
C THR A 283 11.95 -9.96 -3.48
N ALA A 284 10.84 -9.29 -3.81
CA ALA A 284 10.17 -8.40 -2.87
C ALA A 284 9.90 -9.13 -1.55
N THR A 285 10.13 -8.44 -0.44
CA THR A 285 9.86 -9.00 0.89
C THR A 285 8.43 -8.64 1.27
N PRO A 286 7.50 -9.61 1.37
CA PRO A 286 6.16 -9.33 1.88
C PRO A 286 6.22 -8.86 3.33
N PRO A 287 5.33 -7.96 3.75
CA PRO A 287 5.28 -7.47 5.13
C PRO A 287 5.14 -8.57 6.19
N SER A 288 4.47 -9.67 5.83
CA SER A 288 4.32 -10.84 6.69
C SER A 288 5.65 -11.51 7.08
N LEU A 289 6.72 -11.25 6.32
CA LEU A 289 8.07 -11.78 6.52
C LEU A 289 9.07 -10.69 6.94
N ALA A 290 8.66 -9.42 7.00
CA ALA A 290 9.53 -8.32 7.37
C ALA A 290 9.77 -8.31 8.89
N PRO A 291 11.03 -8.41 9.37
CA PRO A 291 11.32 -8.34 10.79
C PRO A 291 11.07 -6.92 11.31
N GLY A 292 10.25 -6.77 12.34
CA GLY A 292 10.03 -5.48 13.00
C GLY A 292 9.09 -4.53 12.26
N ALA A 293 8.17 -5.05 11.43
CA ALA A 293 7.13 -4.21 10.80
C ALA A 293 6.32 -3.46 11.86
N SER A 294 6.39 -2.13 11.81
CA SER A 294 5.61 -1.21 12.64
C SER A 294 4.55 -0.52 11.80
N SER A 295 3.50 -0.03 12.45
CA SER A 295 2.44 0.78 11.84
C SER A 295 2.96 2.04 11.14
N ALA A 296 4.14 2.55 11.53
CA ALA A 296 4.83 3.66 10.86
C ALA A 296 5.24 3.33 9.40
N GLU A 297 5.41 2.05 9.08
CA GLU A 297 5.69 1.58 7.71
C GLU A 297 4.58 1.99 6.73
N TRP A 298 3.36 2.20 7.23
CA TRP A 298 2.16 2.45 6.43
C TRP A 298 1.65 3.89 6.51
N ASP A 299 2.42 4.82 7.07
CA ASP A 299 2.00 6.21 7.21
C ASP A 299 1.78 6.90 5.86
N ALA A 300 2.62 6.62 4.86
CA ALA A 300 2.42 7.14 3.51
C ALA A 300 1.10 6.64 2.89
N GLU A 301 0.75 5.38 3.13
CA GLU A 301 -0.48 4.77 2.61
C GLU A 301 -1.73 5.34 3.29
N TRP A 302 -1.66 5.57 4.60
CA TRP A 302 -2.69 6.28 5.34
C TRP A 302 -2.90 7.70 4.77
N MET A 303 -1.82 8.48 4.65
CA MET A 303 -1.89 9.87 4.18
C MET A 303 -2.38 9.95 2.73
N ARG A 304 -1.95 9.02 1.87
CA ARG A 304 -2.42 8.87 0.49
C ARG A 304 -3.94 8.70 0.43
N GLY A 305 -4.48 7.76 1.22
CA GLY A 305 -5.91 7.50 1.27
C GLY A 305 -6.72 8.72 1.70
N LEU A 306 -6.28 9.41 2.76
CA LEU A 306 -6.94 10.62 3.26
C LEU A 306 -6.87 11.78 2.28
N HIS A 307 -5.67 12.07 1.76
CA HIS A 307 -5.47 13.22 0.89
C HIS A 307 -6.21 13.07 -0.44
N LEU A 308 -6.18 11.87 -1.03
CA LEU A 308 -6.93 11.62 -2.26
C LEU A 308 -8.45 11.74 -2.04
N ALA A 309 -8.96 11.43 -0.84
CA ALA A 309 -10.37 11.62 -0.52
C ALA A 309 -10.78 13.07 -0.22
N ASP A 310 -9.82 13.97 0.00
CA ASP A 310 -10.11 15.37 0.28
C ASP A 310 -10.45 16.12 -1.01
N THR A 311 -11.74 16.42 -1.16
CA THR A 311 -12.26 17.20 -2.30
C THR A 311 -12.40 18.69 -1.99
N SER A 312 -12.00 19.13 -0.78
CA SER A 312 -12.13 20.54 -0.37
C SER A 312 -11.12 21.46 -1.03
N LYS A 313 -9.98 20.92 -1.49
CA LYS A 313 -8.88 21.68 -2.08
C LYS A 313 -8.36 21.01 -3.36
N PRO A 314 -7.92 21.79 -4.37
CA PRO A 314 -7.11 21.30 -5.49
C PRO A 314 -5.89 20.50 -5.02
N PHE A 315 -5.53 19.44 -5.76
CA PHE A 315 -4.22 18.82 -5.58
C PHE A 315 -3.17 19.83 -6.06
N GLY A 316 -2.56 20.53 -5.10
CA GLY A 316 -1.51 21.51 -5.35
C GLY A 316 -0.12 20.88 -5.35
N THR A 317 0.90 21.73 -5.27
CA THR A 317 2.30 21.32 -5.09
C THR A 317 2.67 21.05 -3.63
N THR A 318 1.70 21.10 -2.71
CA THR A 318 1.94 20.79 -1.30
C THR A 318 2.01 19.27 -1.12
N PHE A 319 3.08 18.80 -0.47
CA PHE A 319 3.22 17.39 -0.12
C PHE A 319 2.14 16.95 0.86
N SER A 320 1.44 15.88 0.51
CA SER A 320 0.35 15.31 1.30
C SER A 320 0.80 14.45 2.47
N GLY A 321 2.09 14.09 2.53
CA GLY A 321 2.59 13.03 3.42
C GLY A 321 2.47 11.63 2.84
N ALA A 322 1.96 11.47 1.60
CA ALA A 322 1.89 10.19 0.88
C ALA A 322 3.24 9.68 0.34
N PHE A 323 4.34 10.29 0.80
CA PHE A 323 5.71 9.90 0.54
C PHE A 323 6.55 10.25 1.77
N VAL A 324 7.39 9.32 2.22
CA VAL A 324 8.31 9.56 3.34
C VAL A 324 9.65 10.05 2.79
N PRO A 325 10.09 11.28 3.13
CA PRO A 325 11.39 11.80 2.69
C PRO A 325 12.54 10.87 3.11
N GLY A 326 13.45 10.57 2.17
CA GLY A 326 14.56 9.64 2.38
C GLY A 326 14.22 8.16 2.13
N SER A 327 12.96 7.82 1.86
CA SER A 327 12.54 6.43 1.66
C SER A 327 13.04 5.82 0.34
N LEU A 328 13.44 6.60 -0.66
CA LEU A 328 14.04 6.11 -1.91
C LEU A 328 15.56 6.10 -1.90
N GLU A 329 16.21 6.88 -1.05
CA GLU A 329 17.68 6.92 -0.96
C GLU A 329 18.24 5.51 -0.74
N GLY A 330 19.21 5.11 -1.58
CA GLY A 330 19.97 3.88 -1.41
C GLY A 330 20.08 3.01 -2.65
N VAL A 331 20.48 1.75 -2.43
CA VAL A 331 20.68 0.75 -3.47
C VAL A 331 19.51 -0.21 -3.49
N TRP A 332 19.00 -0.45 -4.70
CA TRP A 332 17.82 -1.24 -4.97
C TRP A 332 18.15 -2.33 -5.97
N GLU A 333 17.70 -3.54 -5.69
CA GLU A 333 17.79 -4.68 -6.61
C GLU A 333 16.40 -5.23 -6.90
N GLY A 334 16.19 -5.67 -8.13
CA GLY A 334 14.87 -6.07 -8.56
C GLY A 334 14.85 -6.55 -9.98
N LEU A 335 13.67 -6.50 -10.58
CA LEU A 335 13.48 -6.88 -11.97
C LEU A 335 12.38 -6.06 -12.61
N PHE A 336 12.34 -6.09 -13.93
CA PHE A 336 11.19 -5.68 -14.71
C PHE A 336 10.76 -6.80 -15.63
N THR A 337 9.49 -6.77 -16.04
CA THR A 337 8.87 -7.75 -16.91
C THR A 337 8.37 -7.14 -18.19
N TYR A 338 8.24 -7.97 -19.23
CA TYR A 338 7.65 -7.60 -20.50
C TYR A 338 6.95 -8.81 -21.14
N THR A 339 5.93 -8.54 -21.96
CA THR A 339 5.18 -9.55 -22.71
C THR A 339 5.47 -9.43 -24.20
N GLU A 340 5.13 -10.42 -25.00
CA GLU A 340 5.25 -10.27 -26.46
C GLU A 340 4.44 -9.09 -26.98
N PHE A 341 5.01 -8.35 -27.94
CA PHE A 341 4.39 -7.15 -28.50
C PHE A 341 3.03 -7.45 -29.16
N THR A 342 2.92 -8.58 -29.85
CA THR A 342 1.69 -9.05 -30.50
C THR A 342 0.58 -9.32 -29.50
N ALA A 343 0.90 -9.99 -28.39
CA ALA A 343 -0.04 -10.22 -27.30
C ALA A 343 -0.48 -8.90 -26.65
N TYR A 344 0.45 -7.99 -26.40
CA TYR A 344 0.13 -6.69 -25.82
C TYR A 344 -0.76 -5.84 -26.75
N ALA A 345 -0.44 -5.79 -28.04
CA ALA A 345 -1.24 -5.09 -29.04
C ALA A 345 -2.66 -5.66 -29.16
N ALA A 346 -2.81 -7.00 -29.05
CA ALA A 346 -4.11 -7.63 -29.01
C ALA A 346 -4.92 -7.17 -27.78
N LEU A 347 -4.29 -7.08 -26.60
CA LEU A 347 -4.95 -6.59 -25.38
C LEU A 347 -5.42 -5.14 -25.54
N LEU A 348 -4.59 -4.27 -26.10
CA LEU A 348 -4.99 -2.88 -26.41
C LEU A 348 -6.13 -2.80 -27.43
N SER A 349 -6.28 -3.82 -28.28
CA SER A 349 -7.35 -3.95 -29.26
C SER A 349 -8.62 -4.61 -28.70
N GLY A 350 -8.69 -4.84 -27.38
CA GLY A 350 -9.86 -5.40 -26.70
C GLY A 350 -9.86 -6.93 -26.58
N ALA A 351 -8.71 -7.59 -26.75
CA ALA A 351 -8.61 -9.02 -26.52
C ALA A 351 -8.95 -9.40 -25.06
N PRO A 352 -9.49 -10.61 -24.84
CA PRO A 352 -9.93 -11.04 -23.52
C PRO A 352 -8.75 -11.39 -22.59
N PRO A 353 -8.97 -11.49 -21.26
CA PRO A 353 -7.92 -11.76 -20.29
C PRO A 353 -7.17 -13.08 -20.52
N THR A 354 -7.79 -14.08 -21.14
CA THR A 354 -7.12 -15.36 -21.46
C THR A 354 -5.89 -15.20 -22.36
N VAL A 355 -5.85 -14.17 -23.21
CA VAL A 355 -4.65 -13.83 -24.00
C VAL A 355 -3.48 -13.49 -23.08
N LEU A 356 -3.71 -12.65 -22.08
CA LEU A 356 -2.67 -12.29 -21.10
C LEU A 356 -2.29 -13.48 -20.21
N GLN A 357 -3.25 -14.32 -19.81
CA GLN A 357 -2.95 -15.51 -19.01
C GLN A 357 -1.99 -16.46 -19.74
N ARG A 358 -2.22 -16.69 -21.04
CA ARG A 358 -1.39 -17.55 -21.89
C ARG A 358 -0.08 -16.92 -22.34
N SER A 359 0.04 -15.60 -22.25
CA SER A 359 1.25 -14.88 -22.68
C SER A 359 2.46 -15.25 -21.83
N LEU A 360 3.61 -15.46 -22.47
CA LEU A 360 4.89 -15.57 -21.76
C LEU A 360 5.28 -14.21 -21.19
N VAL A 361 5.83 -14.24 -19.98
CA VAL A 361 6.30 -13.04 -19.27
C VAL A 361 7.79 -13.21 -19.06
N ALA A 362 8.56 -12.50 -19.86
CA ALA A 362 10.00 -12.43 -19.68
C ALA A 362 10.32 -11.43 -18.56
N HIS A 363 11.42 -11.66 -17.85
CA HIS A 363 11.91 -10.77 -16.82
C HIS A 363 13.41 -10.58 -16.94
N HIS A 364 13.91 -9.42 -16.52
CA HIS A 364 15.33 -9.11 -16.47
C HIS A 364 15.69 -8.39 -15.16
N PRO A 365 16.80 -8.77 -14.51
CA PRO A 365 17.24 -8.16 -13.27
C PRO A 365 17.78 -6.74 -13.50
N HIS A 366 17.56 -5.86 -12.54
CA HIS A 366 18.07 -4.49 -12.49
C HIS A 366 18.66 -4.16 -11.12
N LEU A 367 19.70 -3.33 -11.13
CA LEU A 367 20.25 -2.67 -9.95
C LEU A 367 20.15 -1.16 -10.13
N TRP A 368 19.58 -0.46 -9.15
CA TRP A 368 19.52 1.01 -9.11
C TRP A 368 20.23 1.52 -7.87
N LYS A 369 20.87 2.67 -7.99
CA LYS A 369 21.31 3.50 -6.87
C LYS A 369 20.64 4.85 -7.02
N LEU A 370 19.72 5.13 -6.11
CA LEU A 370 18.87 6.31 -6.13
C LEU A 370 19.31 7.31 -5.06
N ARG A 371 19.19 8.58 -5.40
CA ARG A 371 19.51 9.73 -4.56
C ARG A 371 18.35 10.71 -4.57
N GLU A 372 17.92 11.14 -3.39
CA GLU A 372 16.88 12.15 -3.24
C GLU A 372 17.48 13.55 -3.03
N HIS A 373 16.88 14.54 -3.67
CA HIS A 373 17.26 15.94 -3.57
C HIS A 373 16.02 16.78 -3.24
N HIS A 374 16.02 17.40 -2.06
CA HIS A 374 14.85 18.05 -1.49
C HIS A 374 14.98 19.57 -1.56
N LEU A 375 13.85 20.21 -1.86
CA LEU A 375 13.71 21.66 -1.73
C LEU A 375 12.80 21.98 -0.54
N TYR A 376 13.39 22.60 0.47
CA TYR A 376 12.67 23.20 1.59
C TYR A 376 12.63 24.71 1.41
N VAL A 377 11.48 25.32 1.69
CA VAL A 377 11.28 26.77 1.62
C VAL A 377 10.89 27.28 3.01
N THR A 378 11.68 28.23 3.52
CA THR A 378 11.37 28.99 4.75
C THR A 378 10.64 30.29 4.40
N GLU A 379 10.07 30.98 5.40
CA GLU A 379 9.49 32.32 5.21
C GLU A 379 10.51 33.32 4.63
N GLU A 380 11.79 33.20 5.00
CA GLU A 380 12.89 33.99 4.42
C GLU A 380 13.16 33.63 2.95
N SER A 381 13.11 32.35 2.59
CA SER A 381 13.25 31.91 1.19
C SER A 381 12.10 32.34 0.29
N GLU A 382 10.91 32.57 0.84
CA GLU A 382 9.79 33.15 0.10
C GLU A 382 10.06 34.61 -0.31
N LEU A 383 10.77 35.37 0.55
CA LEU A 383 11.23 36.73 0.26
C LEU A 383 12.29 36.74 -0.85
N GLU A 384 13.12 35.70 -0.94
CA GLU A 384 14.11 35.49 -2.01
C GLU A 384 13.51 34.86 -3.29
N ALA A 385 12.19 34.68 -3.35
CA ALA A 385 11.46 34.09 -4.47
C ALA A 385 11.94 32.68 -4.89
N VAL A 386 12.47 31.89 -3.95
CA VAL A 386 12.82 30.48 -4.20
C VAL A 386 11.55 29.67 -4.42
N ARG A 387 11.37 29.13 -5.63
CA ARG A 387 10.16 28.38 -6.02
C ARG A 387 10.51 26.99 -6.55
N PRO A 388 9.63 25.98 -6.36
CA PRO A 388 9.81 24.64 -6.92
C PRO A 388 9.79 24.65 -8.44
N ALA A 389 10.26 23.56 -9.07
CA ALA A 389 10.39 23.51 -10.52
C ALA A 389 8.98 23.41 -11.13
N ALA A 390 8.76 24.07 -12.26
CA ALA A 390 7.49 23.98 -12.96
C ALA A 390 7.13 22.50 -13.24
N PRO A 391 5.84 22.13 -13.27
CA PRO A 391 5.42 20.84 -13.77
C PRO A 391 6.04 20.56 -15.16
N GLY A 392 6.84 19.51 -15.26
CA GLY A 392 7.57 19.19 -16.48
C GLY A 392 6.89 18.13 -17.35
N ASN A 393 7.65 17.60 -18.30
CA ASN A 393 7.17 16.58 -19.23
C ASN A 393 6.95 15.24 -18.51
N SER A 394 5.73 14.70 -18.55
CA SER A 394 5.39 13.43 -17.91
C SER A 394 6.14 12.22 -18.47
N LEU A 395 6.56 12.25 -19.74
CA LEU A 395 7.42 11.24 -20.36
C LEU A 395 8.91 11.40 -20.00
N ARG A 396 9.28 12.47 -19.30
CA ARG A 396 10.62 12.74 -18.77
C ARG A 396 10.61 12.86 -17.24
N GLY A 397 9.80 12.06 -16.54
CA GLY A 397 9.78 12.07 -15.07
C GLY A 397 9.32 13.39 -14.44
N TYR A 398 8.46 14.14 -15.14
CA TYR A 398 8.00 15.50 -14.79
C TYR A 398 9.10 16.56 -14.73
N ILE A 399 10.20 16.35 -15.44
CA ILE A 399 11.27 17.34 -15.58
C ILE A 399 10.96 18.25 -16.76
N PRO A 400 11.03 19.58 -16.61
CA PRO A 400 10.89 20.50 -17.73
C PRO A 400 11.92 20.21 -18.83
N ASN A 401 11.58 20.41 -20.10
CA ASN A 401 12.52 20.13 -21.21
C ASN A 401 13.71 21.10 -21.19
N SER A 402 13.49 22.35 -20.74
CA SER A 402 14.48 23.41 -20.57
C SER A 402 15.35 23.27 -19.32
N CYS A 403 15.18 22.19 -18.55
CA CYS A 403 15.87 22.02 -17.28
C CYS A 403 17.25 21.41 -17.47
N ASP A 404 18.27 22.15 -17.04
CA ASP A 404 19.64 21.68 -16.87
C ASP A 404 19.90 21.41 -15.40
N PHE A 405 20.50 20.26 -15.10
CA PHE A 405 20.84 19.86 -13.74
C PHE A 405 22.32 19.52 -13.65
N ALA A 406 22.95 19.99 -12.57
CA ALA A 406 24.32 19.64 -12.21
C ALA A 406 24.33 18.99 -10.83
N GLU A 407 24.74 17.73 -10.75
CA GLU A 407 24.98 17.06 -9.48
C GLU A 407 26.24 17.64 -8.81
N THR A 408 26.15 17.90 -7.51
CA THR A 408 27.23 18.39 -6.65
C THR A 408 27.28 17.54 -5.37
N SER A 409 28.30 17.73 -4.55
CA SER A 409 28.38 17.06 -3.24
C SER A 409 27.25 17.45 -2.28
N GLU A 410 26.64 18.63 -2.47
CA GLU A 410 25.58 19.14 -1.61
C GLU A 410 24.17 18.76 -2.10
N GLY A 411 24.03 18.37 -3.38
CA GLY A 411 22.75 18.09 -4.00
C GLY A 411 22.73 18.41 -5.49
N VAL A 412 21.57 18.76 -6.02
CA VAL A 412 21.38 19.06 -7.45
C VAL A 412 21.06 20.54 -7.64
N VAL A 413 21.85 21.19 -8.47
CA VAL A 413 21.57 22.56 -8.91
C VAL A 413 20.69 22.50 -10.16
N ILE A 414 19.49 23.07 -10.09
CA ILE A 414 18.51 23.08 -11.17
C ILE A 414 18.42 24.47 -11.78
N LYS A 415 18.73 24.58 -13.07
CA LYS A 415 18.48 25.75 -13.90
C LYS A 415 17.33 25.45 -14.85
N ASP A 416 16.24 26.20 -14.73
CA ASP A 416 15.12 26.12 -15.65
C ASP A 416 15.05 27.43 -16.44
N GLY A 417 14.81 27.34 -17.75
CA GLY A 417 14.77 28.50 -18.66
C GLY A 417 13.75 29.58 -18.27
N GLY A 418 12.76 29.25 -17.42
CA GLY A 418 11.79 30.20 -16.86
C GLY A 418 12.17 30.83 -15.52
N ARG A 419 13.31 30.49 -14.91
CA ARG A 419 13.74 30.98 -13.58
C ARG A 419 14.79 32.09 -13.68
N GLN A 420 14.79 33.00 -12.70
CA GLN A 420 15.78 34.08 -12.57
C GLN A 420 17.18 33.59 -12.16
N GLY A 421 17.31 32.35 -11.67
CA GLY A 421 18.59 31.77 -11.26
C GLY A 421 18.54 30.27 -10.96
N PRO A 422 19.72 29.64 -10.78
CA PRO A 422 19.82 28.26 -10.32
C PRO A 422 19.24 28.10 -8.92
N VAL A 423 18.55 26.97 -8.67
CA VAL A 423 18.06 26.60 -7.33
C VAL A 423 18.74 25.30 -6.90
N LEU A 424 19.33 25.31 -5.71
CA LEU A 424 19.92 24.11 -5.11
C LEU A 424 18.83 23.28 -4.41
N TYR A 425 18.74 22.02 -4.81
CA TYR A 425 17.98 20.99 -4.12
C TYR A 425 18.99 20.19 -3.30
N ARG A 426 18.89 20.23 -1.98
CA ARG A 426 19.87 19.60 -1.10
C ARG A 426 19.70 18.10 -1.12
N SER A 427 20.80 17.35 -1.24
CA SER A 427 20.74 15.90 -1.17
C SER A 427 20.28 15.46 0.22
N TRP A 428 19.53 14.36 0.28
CA TRP A 428 19.10 13.80 1.56
C TRP A 428 20.29 13.49 2.47
N SER A 429 21.38 12.96 1.90
CA SER A 429 22.62 12.70 2.64
C SER A 429 23.26 13.98 3.23
N SER A 430 23.18 15.13 2.54
CA SER A 430 23.62 16.42 3.08
C SER A 430 22.73 16.88 4.23
N ILE A 431 21.40 16.78 4.07
CA ILE A 431 20.43 17.15 5.10
C ILE A 431 20.64 16.33 6.38
N GLN A 432 20.89 15.03 6.25
CA GLN A 432 21.12 14.15 7.40
C GLN A 432 22.42 14.50 8.16
N LYS A 433 23.48 14.92 7.45
CA LYS A 433 24.76 15.29 8.07
C LYS A 433 24.65 16.51 8.97
N ASP A 434 23.75 17.44 8.66
CA ASP A 434 23.51 18.63 9.49
C ASP A 434 22.90 18.28 10.85
N GLY A 435 22.33 17.07 11.01
CA GLY A 435 21.77 16.56 12.27
C GLY A 435 20.52 17.30 12.77
N ALA A 436 20.17 18.44 12.17
CA ALA A 436 18.98 19.22 12.47
C ALA A 436 17.82 18.83 11.56
N ARG A 437 16.59 18.89 12.08
CA ARG A 437 15.39 18.78 11.24
C ARG A 437 15.43 19.92 10.20
N PRO A 438 15.27 19.62 8.90
CA PRO A 438 15.30 20.67 7.89
C PRO A 438 14.27 21.76 8.21
N GLN A 439 14.72 23.01 8.16
CA GLN A 439 13.87 24.17 8.40
C GLN A 439 13.00 24.45 7.17
N GLY A 440 11.77 24.93 7.41
CA GLY A 440 10.82 25.26 6.34
C GLY A 440 9.96 24.08 5.89
N LYS A 441 9.18 24.31 4.82
CA LYS A 441 8.23 23.36 4.25
C LYS A 441 8.84 22.65 3.04
N LEU A 442 8.70 21.33 2.97
CA LEU A 442 9.06 20.55 1.78
C LEU A 442 8.10 20.88 0.63
N VAL A 443 8.65 21.33 -0.51
CA VAL A 443 7.85 21.77 -1.67
C VAL A 443 8.14 21.00 -2.96
N ASP A 444 9.27 20.29 -3.04
CA ASP A 444 9.65 19.53 -4.25
C ASP A 444 10.73 18.49 -3.93
N ILE A 445 10.68 17.35 -4.63
CA ILE A 445 11.67 16.28 -4.50
C ILE A 445 12.08 15.84 -5.91
N PHE A 446 13.35 16.02 -6.21
CA PHE A 446 14.01 15.42 -7.36
C PHE A 446 14.67 14.11 -6.96
N VAL A 447 14.68 13.18 -7.91
CA VAL A 447 15.40 11.91 -7.78
C VAL A 447 16.41 11.85 -8.91
N THR A 448 17.66 11.56 -8.56
CA THR A 448 18.67 11.15 -9.54
C THR A 448 19.16 9.75 -9.21
N GLY A 449 19.74 9.07 -10.19
CA GLY A 449 20.27 7.76 -9.97
C GLY A 449 21.04 7.20 -11.14
N GLU A 450 21.72 6.11 -10.86
CA GLU A 450 22.48 5.33 -11.81
C GLU A 450 22.13 3.86 -11.63
N GLY A 451 22.27 3.06 -12.67
CA GLY A 451 21.94 1.65 -12.57
C GLY A 451 22.53 0.82 -13.70
N HIS A 452 22.32 -0.48 -13.57
CA HIS A 452 22.78 -1.47 -14.53
C HIS A 452 21.72 -2.53 -14.80
N SER A 453 21.64 -2.98 -16.04
CA SER A 453 20.81 -4.09 -16.51
C SER A 453 21.60 -5.02 -17.42
N ALA A 454 20.99 -6.11 -17.86
CA ALA A 454 21.52 -6.95 -18.94
C ALA A 454 21.78 -6.19 -20.25
N TRP A 455 21.26 -4.96 -20.38
CA TRP A 455 21.37 -4.12 -21.57
C TRP A 455 22.36 -2.96 -21.43
N GLY A 456 23.01 -2.82 -20.27
CA GLY A 456 24.07 -1.84 -20.02
C GLY A 456 23.77 -0.89 -18.86
N GLN A 457 24.65 0.11 -18.72
CA GLN A 457 24.54 1.17 -17.73
C GLN A 457 23.52 2.23 -18.17
N PHE A 458 22.82 2.79 -17.21
CA PHE A 458 21.81 3.83 -17.45
C PHE A 458 21.74 4.83 -16.30
N ASN A 459 21.25 6.02 -16.63
CA ASN A 459 20.94 7.07 -15.69
C ASN A 459 19.43 7.14 -15.46
N LEU A 460 19.05 7.57 -14.26
CA LEU A 460 17.68 7.79 -13.84
C LEU A 460 17.54 9.23 -13.38
N VAL A 461 16.46 9.89 -13.81
CA VAL A 461 16.13 11.24 -13.34
C VAL A 461 14.62 11.39 -13.26
N GLY A 462 14.11 12.00 -12.22
CA GLY A 462 12.67 12.14 -12.05
C GLY A 462 12.25 12.94 -10.83
N ARG A 463 10.97 12.87 -10.51
CA ARG A 463 10.35 13.62 -9.41
C ARG A 463 9.29 12.80 -8.69
N ILE A 464 9.00 13.23 -7.46
CA ILE A 464 7.92 12.70 -6.64
C ILE A 464 6.72 13.63 -6.73
N ARG A 465 5.56 13.10 -7.11
CA ARG A 465 4.31 13.86 -7.19
C ARG A 465 3.83 14.24 -5.77
N PRO A 466 3.58 15.53 -5.47
CA PRO A 466 3.29 15.95 -4.09
C PRO A 466 1.98 15.40 -3.50
N CYS A 467 0.92 15.28 -4.32
CA CYS A 467 -0.41 14.95 -3.82
C CYS A 467 -0.54 13.50 -3.36
N ASP A 468 0.19 12.59 -3.98
CA ASP A 468 0.09 11.17 -3.70
C ASP A 468 1.45 10.49 -3.67
N GLY A 469 2.59 11.16 -3.68
CA GLY A 469 3.88 10.46 -3.66
C GLY A 469 4.16 9.56 -4.88
N PHE A 470 3.46 9.75 -6.00
CA PHE A 470 3.71 8.97 -7.23
C PHE A 470 5.10 9.25 -7.77
N ILE A 471 5.87 8.18 -7.96
CA ILE A 471 7.25 8.24 -8.39
C ILE A 471 7.26 8.13 -9.91
N SER A 472 7.95 9.06 -10.58
CA SER A 472 8.12 9.03 -12.04
C SER A 472 9.58 9.29 -12.40
N LEU A 473 10.24 8.27 -12.96
CA LEU A 473 11.67 8.27 -13.30
C LEU A 473 11.84 8.05 -14.81
N SER A 474 12.54 8.95 -15.46
CA SER A 474 13.05 8.79 -16.82
C SER A 474 14.36 8.00 -16.77
N LYS A 475 14.44 6.93 -17.56
CA LYS A 475 15.60 6.06 -17.72
C LYS A 475 16.20 6.25 -19.10
N GLU A 476 17.50 6.51 -19.17
CA GLU A 476 18.27 6.66 -20.40
C GLU A 476 19.58 5.87 -20.30
N TYR A 477 19.91 5.06 -21.31
CA TYR A 477 21.17 4.32 -21.34
C TYR A 477 22.34 5.28 -21.60
N VAL A 478 23.47 5.05 -20.93
CA VAL A 478 24.69 5.85 -21.11
C VAL A 478 25.25 5.67 -22.51
N ASP A 479 25.22 4.42 -23.00
CA ASP A 479 25.73 4.04 -24.30
C ASP A 479 24.62 3.50 -25.22
N GLY A 480 24.59 3.98 -26.46
CA GLY A 480 23.77 3.46 -27.55
C GLY A 480 22.39 4.10 -27.72
N ASP A 481 21.75 3.79 -28.86
CA ASP A 481 20.43 4.32 -29.24
C ASP A 481 19.29 3.42 -28.73
N ARG A 482 19.26 3.19 -27.41
CA ARG A 482 18.26 2.31 -26.77
C ARG A 482 16.99 3.06 -26.32
N GLY A 483 16.87 4.32 -26.73
CA GLY A 483 15.75 5.19 -26.41
C GLY A 483 15.60 5.53 -24.92
N ARG A 484 14.60 6.35 -24.65
CA ARG A 484 14.17 6.73 -23.30
C ARG A 484 13.02 5.83 -22.85
N TRP A 485 13.02 5.49 -21.57
CA TRP A 485 11.96 4.72 -20.93
C TRP A 485 11.45 5.47 -19.70
N LEU A 486 10.17 5.27 -19.36
CA LEU A 486 9.57 5.90 -18.19
C LEU A 486 9.16 4.84 -17.18
N TYR A 487 9.71 4.90 -15.97
CA TYR A 487 9.38 4.05 -14.84
C TYR A 487 8.48 4.82 -13.88
N ARG A 488 7.33 4.27 -13.52
CA ARG A 488 6.35 4.90 -12.65
C ARG A 488 5.87 3.94 -11.59
N GLY A 489 5.60 4.42 -10.39
CA GLY A 489 5.13 3.55 -9.32
C GLY A 489 5.06 4.24 -7.97
N TYR A 490 5.04 3.41 -6.93
CA TYR A 490 5.04 3.87 -5.55
C TYR A 490 6.10 3.11 -4.76
N MET A 491 6.59 3.77 -3.72
CA MET A 491 7.16 3.09 -2.57
C MET A 491 5.98 2.49 -1.80
N VAL A 492 5.90 1.16 -1.74
CA VAL A 492 4.90 0.43 -0.96
C VAL A 492 5.52 0.07 0.38
N GLY A 493 5.08 0.76 1.43
CA GLY A 493 5.76 0.77 2.73
C GLY A 493 6.75 1.94 2.85
N ASN A 494 7.83 1.74 3.60
CA ASN A 494 8.85 2.72 3.89
C ASN A 494 10.24 2.09 4.11
N ALA A 495 10.59 1.75 5.36
CA ALA A 495 11.93 1.29 5.71
C ALA A 495 12.19 -0.12 5.17
N GLU A 496 11.17 -0.97 5.30
CA GLU A 496 11.15 -2.36 4.82
C GLU A 496 10.34 -2.51 3.52
N GLY A 497 10.06 -1.37 2.88
CA GLY A 497 9.20 -1.25 1.72
C GLY A 497 9.83 -1.73 0.42
N ASN A 498 8.99 -1.81 -0.60
CA ASN A 498 9.38 -2.23 -1.94
C ASN A 498 8.88 -1.19 -2.96
N LEU A 499 9.68 -0.93 -3.99
CA LEU A 499 9.20 -0.19 -5.15
C LEU A 499 8.36 -1.12 -6.01
N SER A 500 7.16 -0.66 -6.38
CA SER A 500 6.25 -1.40 -7.26
C SER A 500 5.66 -0.48 -8.30
N GLY A 501 5.69 -0.89 -9.56
CA GLY A 501 5.28 -0.01 -10.63
C GLY A 501 5.28 -0.62 -12.02
N ARG A 502 5.12 0.27 -13.00
CA ARG A 502 5.19 -0.06 -14.43
C ARG A 502 6.19 0.83 -15.15
N TRP A 503 6.92 0.24 -16.08
CA TRP A 503 7.67 0.98 -17.08
C TRP A 503 6.85 1.10 -18.37
N ARG A 504 7.11 2.13 -19.18
CA ARG A 504 6.51 2.31 -20.50
C ARG A 504 7.47 2.91 -21.51
N ASP A 505 7.16 2.73 -22.79
CA ASP A 505 7.80 3.48 -23.87
C ASP A 505 7.46 4.98 -23.81
N THR A 506 8.34 5.80 -24.37
CA THR A 506 8.13 7.26 -24.50
C THR A 506 7.93 7.71 -25.95
N LEU A 507 7.74 6.78 -26.88
CA LEU A 507 7.43 7.08 -28.28
C LEU A 507 5.93 7.34 -28.45
N SER A 508 5.13 6.60 -27.69
CA SER A 508 3.69 6.77 -27.58
C SER A 508 3.38 8.04 -26.77
N PRO A 509 2.44 8.90 -27.21
CA PRO A 509 2.02 10.08 -26.46
C PRO A 509 1.53 9.76 -25.03
N PRO A 510 1.54 10.74 -24.09
CA PRO A 510 1.14 10.51 -22.70
C PRO A 510 -0.34 10.14 -22.54
N ASP A 511 -1.19 10.58 -23.46
CA ASP A 511 -2.63 10.33 -23.49
C ASP A 511 -3.00 8.99 -24.15
N VAL A 512 -2.00 8.29 -24.72
CA VAL A 512 -2.17 6.99 -25.39
C VAL A 512 -1.59 5.87 -24.53
N LEU A 513 -2.25 4.71 -24.55
CA LEU A 513 -1.74 3.47 -23.97
C LEU A 513 -0.51 3.02 -24.78
N GLY A 514 0.67 3.19 -24.18
CA GLY A 514 1.93 2.72 -24.74
C GLY A 514 2.19 1.27 -24.39
N TYR A 515 3.29 0.73 -24.89
CA TYR A 515 3.81 -0.57 -24.47
C TYR A 515 4.35 -0.46 -23.05
N GLU A 516 3.78 -1.25 -22.13
CA GLU A 516 4.11 -1.20 -20.71
C GLU A 516 4.40 -2.59 -20.14
N GLY A 517 5.23 -2.64 -19.11
CA GLY A 517 5.47 -3.83 -18.31
C GLY A 517 5.66 -3.49 -16.84
N CYS A 518 5.74 -4.49 -15.97
CA CYS A 518 5.84 -4.26 -14.54
C CYS A 518 7.29 -4.20 -14.06
N PHE A 519 7.54 -3.60 -12.91
CA PHE A 519 8.80 -3.74 -12.20
C PHE A 519 8.58 -3.79 -10.70
N VAL A 520 9.51 -4.45 -10.01
CA VAL A 520 9.63 -4.45 -8.55
C VAL A 520 11.07 -4.24 -8.18
N MET A 521 11.32 -3.47 -7.12
CA MET A 521 12.64 -3.34 -6.52
C MET A 521 12.55 -3.46 -5.00
N SER A 522 13.54 -4.12 -4.42
CA SER A 522 13.73 -4.24 -2.97
C SER A 522 15.04 -3.56 -2.58
N ARG A 523 15.13 -3.06 -1.35
CA ARG A 523 16.39 -2.53 -0.83
C ARG A 523 17.44 -3.65 -0.80
N ARG A 524 18.62 -3.35 -1.33
CA ARG A 524 19.78 -4.23 -1.17
C ARG A 524 20.36 -4.00 0.22
N ARG A 525 20.24 -5.00 1.09
CA ARG A 525 20.75 -4.97 2.46
C ARG A 525 22.22 -5.37 2.53
#